data_AF-A0A7C1CX82-F1
#
_entry.id   AF-A0A7C1CX82-F1
#
_cell.length_a   1.000
_cell.length_b   1.000
_cell.length_c   1.000
_cell.angle_alpha   90.00
_cell.angle_beta   90.00
_cell.angle_gamma   90.00
#
_symmetry.space_group_name_H-M   'P 1'
#
loop_
_entity.id
_entity.type
_entity.pdbx_description
1 polymer ?
#
loop_
_entity_poly.entity_id
_entity_poly.type
_entity_poly.pdbx_seq_one_letter_code
_entity_poly.pdbx_strand_id
1 'polypeptide(L)'
;MILSGISQPLLGLVDTAVVGHLPDARYLGGVAVGAMLVQFVFWQFGFLRMSTTGFAAQALGREDGDAQRAVLGRALLAGIA
;
A
#
# COMPACT_ATOMS: atom_id res chain seq x y z
N MET A 1 14.18 1.56 -5.41
CA MET A 1 13.76 1.72 -4.00
C MET A 1 13.86 3.18 -3.51
N ILE A 2 14.93 3.92 -3.81
CA ILE A 2 15.09 5.32 -3.34
C ILE A 2 14.03 6.28 -3.93
N LEU A 3 13.83 6.33 -5.26
CA LEU A 3 12.82 7.21 -5.86
C LEU A 3 11.37 6.80 -5.55
N SER A 4 11.06 5.50 -5.60
CA SER A 4 9.72 4.99 -5.26
C SER A 4 9.35 5.20 -3.79
N GLY A 5 10.33 5.39 -2.90
CA GLY A 5 10.10 5.64 -1.48
C GLY A 5 9.72 7.09 -1.16
N ILE A 6 9.90 8.03 -2.09
CA ILE A 6 9.61 9.46 -1.89
C ILE A 6 8.10 9.73 -1.75
N SER A 7 7.26 8.85 -2.27
CA SER A 7 5.80 8.98 -2.17
C SER A 7 5.32 8.98 -0.72
N GLN A 8 5.94 8.22 0.18
CA GLN A 8 5.55 8.19 1.60
C GLN A 8 5.76 9.52 2.35
N PRO A 9 6.96 10.14 2.33
CA PRO A 9 7.17 11.44 2.98
C PRO A 9 6.37 12.57 2.32
N LEU A 10 6.16 12.53 1.00
CA LEU A 10 5.28 13.50 0.34
C LEU A 10 3.82 13.35 0.81
N LEU A 11 3.31 12.12 0.95
CA LEU A 11 1.98 11.88 1.49
C LEU A 11 1.85 12.45 2.91
N GLY A 12 2.85 12.22 3.77
CA GLY A 12 2.84 12.74 5.14
C GLY A 12 2.86 14.27 5.21
N LEU A 13 3.54 14.94 4.27
CA LEU A 13 3.53 16.40 4.17
C LEU A 13 2.13 16.91 3.79
N VAL A 14 1.48 16.25 2.83
CA VAL A 14 0.11 16.58 2.38
C VAL A 14 -0.91 16.31 3.48
N ASP A 15 -0.86 15.16 4.14
CA ASP A 15 -1.74 14.82 5.27
C ASP A 15 -1.64 15.88 6.37
N THR A 16 -0.42 16.28 6.72
CA THR A 16 -0.18 17.33 7.72
C THR A 16 -0.73 18.69 7.28
N ALA A 17 -0.56 19.06 6.01
CA ALA A 17 -1.06 20.33 5.47
C ALA A 17 -2.60 20.38 5.41
N VAL A 18 -3.24 19.30 4.98
CA VAL A 18 -4.71 19.18 4.91
C VAL A 18 -5.31 19.21 6.31
N VAL A 19 -4.75 18.41 7.22
CA VAL A 19 -5.23 18.31 8.60
C VAL A 19 -4.94 19.60 9.40
N GLY A 20 -3.83 20.28 9.11
CA GLY A 20 -3.46 21.56 9.73
C GLY A 20 -4.34 22.75 9.35
N HIS A 21 -5.16 22.64 8.30
CA HIS A 21 -6.09 23.69 7.87
C HIS A 21 -7.45 23.65 8.58
N LEU A 22 -7.69 22.67 9.46
CA LEU A 22 -8.96 22.56 10.17
C LEU A 22 -9.04 23.57 11.34
N PRO A 23 -10.16 24.30 11.49
CA PRO A 23 -10.29 25.40 12.45
C PRO A 23 -10.44 24.98 13.91
N ASP A 24 -10.69 23.69 14.19
CA ASP A 24 -10.92 23.19 15.55
C ASP A 24 -10.32 21.79 15.75
N ALA A 25 -9.60 21.59 16.86
CA ALA A 25 -8.85 20.37 17.19
C ALA A 25 -9.74 19.11 17.26
N ARG A 26 -11.04 19.26 17.52
CA ARG A 26 -11.99 18.13 17.55
C ARG A 26 -12.14 17.42 16.21
N TYR A 27 -12.16 18.16 15.11
CA TYR A 27 -12.27 17.57 13.77
C TYR A 27 -10.99 16.85 13.37
N LEU A 28 -9.87 17.40 13.82
CA LEU A 28 -8.52 16.86 13.68
C LEU A 28 -8.41 15.48 14.34
N GLY A 29 -8.91 15.35 15.58
CA GLY A 29 -8.98 14.07 16.28
C GLY A 29 -9.85 13.03 15.58
N GLY A 30 -11.03 13.42 15.07
CA GLY A 30 -11.91 12.51 14.33
C GLY A 30 -11.30 11.98 13.03
N VAL A 31 -10.68 12.85 12.24
CA VAL A 31 -9.98 12.48 11.00
C VAL A 31 -8.77 11.59 11.30
N ALA A 32 -7.99 11.92 12.34
CA ALA A 32 -6.84 11.10 12.74
C ALA A 32 -7.24 9.66 13.12
N VAL A 33 -8.32 9.50 13.89
CA VAL A 33 -8.84 8.17 14.26
C VAL A 33 -9.36 7.42 13.05
N GLY A 34 -10.12 8.09 12.18
CA GLY A 34 -10.61 7.49 10.93
C GLY A 34 -9.48 7.04 10.00
N ALA A 35 -8.49 7.90 9.79
CA ALA A 35 -7.30 7.60 9.01
C ALA A 35 -6.52 6.42 9.61
N MET A 36 -6.35 6.38 10.94
CA MET A 36 -5.66 5.28 11.62
C MET A 36 -6.38 3.93 11.44
N LEU A 37 -7.72 3.92 11.49
CA LEU A 37 -8.51 2.71 11.24
C LEU A 37 -8.36 2.22 9.80
N VAL A 38 -8.48 3.13 8.83
CA VAL A 38 -8.29 2.81 7.41
C VAL A 38 -6.86 2.30 7.18
N GLN A 39 -5.86 3.02 7.69
CA GLN A 39 -4.45 2.63 7.62
C GLN A 39 -4.23 1.23 8.19
N PHE A 40 -4.82 0.93 9.37
CA PHE A 40 -4.71 -0.37 10.01
C PHE A 40 -5.26 -1.50 9.13
N VAL A 41 -6.44 -1.31 8.53
CA VAL A 41 -7.03 -2.28 7.61
C VAL A 41 -6.14 -2.47 6.38
N PHE A 42 -5.67 -1.39 5.75
CA PHE A 42 -4.76 -1.48 4.60
C PHE A 42 -3.44 -2.17 4.96
N TRP A 43 -2.91 -1.95 6.16
CA TRP A 43 -1.66 -2.56 6.61
C TRP A 43 -1.78 -4.07 6.78
N GLN A 44 -2.97 -4.56 7.18
CA GLN A 44 -3.22 -6.01 7.21
C GLN A 44 -3.10 -6.65 5.83
N PHE A 45 -3.51 -5.97 4.76
CA PHE A 45 -3.33 -6.47 3.39
C PHE A 45 -1.88 -6.38 2.87
N GLY A 46 -0.93 -5.90 3.69
CA GLY A 46 0.49 -5.81 3.33
C GLY A 46 1.11 -7.15 2.94
N PHE A 47 0.57 -8.28 3.43
CA PHE A 47 1.03 -9.62 3.05
C PHE A 47 0.84 -9.92 1.56
N LEU A 48 -0.20 -9.37 0.91
CA LEU A 48 -0.48 -9.60 -0.51
C LEU A 48 0.68 -9.10 -1.37
N ARG A 49 1.20 -7.91 -1.06
CA ARG A 49 2.36 -7.32 -1.74
C ARG A 49 3.61 -8.19 -1.55
N MET A 50 3.88 -8.63 -0.32
CA MET A 50 5.10 -9.38 -0.03
C MET A 50 5.05 -10.81 -0.62
N SER A 51 3.89 -11.46 -0.56
CA SER A 51 3.65 -12.79 -1.13
C SER A 51 3.77 -12.80 -2.66
N THR A 52 3.12 -11.86 -3.35
CA THR A 52 3.19 -11.74 -4.82
C THR A 52 4.60 -11.42 -5.31
N THR A 53 5.32 -10.52 -4.63
CA THR A 53 6.72 -10.21 -4.95
C THR A 53 7.63 -11.42 -4.74
N GLY A 54 7.41 -12.20 -3.67
CA GLY A 54 8.16 -13.43 -3.40
C GLY A 54 7.96 -14.50 -4.47
N PHE A 55 6.72 -14.80 -4.86
CA PHE A 55 6.42 -15.76 -5.92
C PHE A 55 6.92 -15.28 -7.29
N ALA A 56 6.81 -13.99 -7.60
CA ALA A 56 7.35 -13.42 -8.83
C ALA A 56 8.89 -13.55 -8.87
N ALA A 57 9.58 -13.29 -7.76
CA ALA A 57 11.04 -13.45 -7.67
C ALA A 57 11.46 -14.93 -7.83
N GLN A 58 10.70 -15.87 -7.26
CA GLN A 58 10.96 -17.31 -7.42
C GLN A 58 10.76 -17.78 -8.87
N ALA A 59 9.68 -17.33 -9.54
CA ALA A 59 9.43 -17.66 -10.94
C ALA A 59 10.52 -17.08 -11.85
N LEU A 60 10.92 -15.83 -11.59
CA LEU A 60 12.00 -15.16 -12.31
C LEU A 60 13.33 -15.89 -12.13
N GLY A 61 13.67 -16.32 -10.91
CA GLY A 61 14.89 -17.08 -10.63
C GLY A 61 14.92 -18.48 -11.26
N ARG A 62 13.77 -19.00 -11.71
CA ARG A 62 13.65 -20.28 -12.44
C ARG A 62 13.52 -20.10 -13.95
N GLU A 63 13.58 -18.86 -14.45
CA GLU A 63 13.34 -18.47 -15.84
C GLU A 63 12.00 -18.99 -16.40
N ASP A 64 11.01 -19.19 -15.51
CA ASP A 64 9.70 -19.73 -15.85
C ASP A 64 8.71 -18.59 -16.14
N GLY A 65 8.66 -18.19 -17.41
CA GLY A 65 7.80 -17.09 -17.88
C GLY A 65 6.31 -17.37 -17.73
N ASP A 66 5.88 -18.63 -17.75
CA ASP A 66 4.47 -18.99 -17.60
C ASP A 66 4.04 -18.92 -16.13
N ALA A 67 4.89 -19.35 -15.20
CA ALA A 67 4.68 -19.15 -13.78
C ALA A 67 4.60 -17.65 -13.43
N GLN A 68 5.43 -16.80 -14.04
CA GLN A 68 5.40 -15.35 -13.82
C GLN A 68 4.08 -14.72 -14.29
N ARG A 69 3.55 -15.13 -15.45
CA ARG A 69 2.23 -14.71 -15.95
C ARG A 69 1.09 -15.19 -15.05
N ALA A 70 1.19 -16.41 -14.53
CA ALA A 70 0.21 -16.96 -13.59
C ALA A 70 0.19 -16.19 -12.25
N VAL A 71 1.35 -15.77 -11.74
CA VAL A 71 1.45 -14.91 -10.55
C VAL A 71 0.77 -13.55 -10.81
N LEU A 72 1.01 -12.94 -11.98
CA LEU A 72 0.37 -11.69 -12.38
C LEU A 72 -1.17 -11.84 -12.43
N GLY A 73 -1.67 -12.89 -13.07
CA GLY A 73 -3.11 -13.15 -13.18
C GLY A 73 -3.77 -13.35 -11.81
N ARG A 74 -3.14 -14.13 -10.92
CA ARG A 74 -3.62 -14.33 -9.54
C ARG A 74 -3.62 -13.03 -8.73
N ALA A 75 -2.57 -12.22 -8.87
CA ALA A 75 -2.47 -10.93 -8.18
C ALA A 75 -3.57 -9.95 -8.63
N LEU A 76 -3.87 -9.90 -9.93
CA LEU A 76 -4.95 -9.08 -10.47
C LEU A 76 -6.33 -9.55 -9.99
N LEU A 77 -6.60 -10.86 -10.02
CA LEU A 77 -7.85 -11.41 -9.50
C LEU A 77 -8.04 -11.13 -8.01
N ALA A 78 -6.98 -11.29 -7.21
CA ALA A 78 -7.01 -11.02 -5.77
C ALA A 78 -7.16 -9.52 -5.44
N GLY A 79 -6.80 -8.62 -6.35
CA GLY A 79 -7.00 -7.18 -6.18
C GLY A 79 -8.37 -6.67 -6.63
N ILE A 80 -9.12 -7.47 -7.40
CA ILE A 80 -10.46 -7.14 -7.91
C ILE A 80 -11.56 -7.82 -7.07
N ALA A 81 -11.27 -8.97 -6.45
CA ALA A 81 -12.15 -9.73 -5.56
C ALA A 81 -12.18 -9.14 -4.15
#